data_AF-A0AAE1V1J7-F1
#
_entry.id   AF-A0AAE1V1J7-F1
#
_cell.length_a   1.000
_cell.length_b   1.000
_cell.length_c   1.000
_cell.angle_alpha   90.00
_cell.angle_beta   90.00
_cell.angle_gamma   90.00
#
_symmetry.space_group_name_H-M   'P 1'
#
loop_
_entity.id
_entity.type
_entity.pdbx_description
1 polymer ?
#
loop_
_entity_poly.entity_id
_entity_poly.type
_entity_poly.pdbx_seq_one_letter_code
_entity_poly.pdbx_strand_id
1 'polypeptide(L)'
;MLLLKYIPCNIVDQMVMMLSKLTYGDLSEFGLKRPNRVPFYLKKATGRSPVFDVGTIDKIKQEQVKVLRSIKKIKGNYVKFTDGTRKQFDALIFATGYKSTVTKWLKDGVLFNVHGMPKKRSPYHWKGEKSVYCVGFASPGLFGISSDAKNIAEDINRILMHI
;
A
#
# COMPACT_ATOMS: atom_id res chain seq x y z
N MET A 1 10.35 4.70 8.63
CA MET A 1 10.48 3.37 9.28
C MET A 1 11.52 3.36 10.40
N LEU A 2 12.45 4.32 10.47
CA LEU A 2 13.49 4.38 11.52
C LEU A 2 12.91 4.40 12.95
N LEU A 3 11.97 5.30 13.25
CA LEU A 3 11.31 5.39 14.57
C LEU A 3 10.65 4.07 15.01
N LEU A 4 10.08 3.30 14.08
CA LEU A 4 9.46 2.00 14.37
C LEU A 4 10.45 0.93 14.81
N LYS A 5 11.77 1.16 14.69
CA LYS A 5 12.80 0.27 15.23
C LYS A 5 13.03 0.47 16.73
N TYR A 6 12.72 1.66 17.25
CA TYR A 6 13.07 2.07 18.60
C TYR A 6 11.85 2.36 19.46
N ILE A 7 10.71 2.70 18.85
CA ILE A 7 9.49 3.13 19.52
C ILE A 7 8.32 2.23 19.12
N PRO A 8 7.44 1.84 20.07
CA PRO A 8 6.19 1.14 19.78
C PRO A 8 5.35 1.79 18.67
N CYS A 9 4.76 0.96 17.81
CA CYS A 9 4.00 1.40 16.63
C CYS A 9 2.85 2.36 16.97
N ASN A 10 2.15 2.12 18.08
CA ASN A 10 1.04 2.96 18.55
C ASN A 10 1.50 4.40 18.87
N ILE A 11 2.67 4.58 19.47
CA ILE A 11 3.21 5.91 19.80
C ILE A 11 3.62 6.62 18.51
N VAL A 12 4.33 5.93 17.61
CA VAL A 12 4.73 6.50 16.31
C VAL A 12 3.49 6.92 15.51
N ASP A 13 2.45 6.10 15.51
CA ASP A 13 1.18 6.38 14.86
C ASP A 13 0.49 7.62 15.43
N GLN A 14 0.45 7.77 16.76
CA GLN A 14 -0.11 8.96 17.42
C GLN A 14 0.68 10.22 17.06
N MET A 15 2.01 10.15 17.09
CA MET A 15 2.89 11.27 16.71
C MET A 15 2.63 11.69 15.25
N VAL A 16 2.60 10.74 14.32
CA VAL A 16 2.34 11.04 12.90
C VAL A 16 0.94 11.60 12.68
N MET A 17 -0.07 11.11 13.41
CA MET A 17 -1.41 11.70 13.35
C MET A 17 -1.44 13.13 13.88
N MET A 18 -0.77 13.42 14.98
CA MET A 18 -0.68 14.77 15.54
C MET A 18 0.01 15.71 14.56
N LEU A 19 1.19 15.33 14.04
CA LEU A 19 1.93 16.11 13.04
C LEU A 19 1.08 16.33 11.79
N SER A 20 0.41 15.29 11.29
CA SER A 20 -0.48 15.39 10.13
C SER A 20 -1.66 16.35 10.38
N LYS A 21 -2.19 16.43 11.60
CA LYS A 21 -3.23 17.41 11.96
C LYS A 21 -2.68 18.83 11.98
N LEU A 22 -1.50 19.03 12.55
CA LEU A 22 -0.84 20.33 12.61
C LEU A 22 -0.45 20.84 11.21
N THR A 23 0.09 19.97 10.35
CA THR A 23 0.53 20.35 9.01
C THR A 23 -0.64 20.59 8.05
N TYR A 24 -1.64 19.69 8.03
CA TYR A 24 -2.66 19.73 6.99
C TYR A 24 -4.00 20.31 7.45
N GLY A 25 -4.27 20.34 8.75
CA GLY A 25 -5.59 20.72 9.29
C GLY A 25 -6.65 19.63 9.08
N ASP A 26 -7.92 20.03 9.14
CA ASP A 26 -9.04 19.20 8.72
C ASP A 26 -9.24 19.33 7.21
N LEU A 27 -9.28 18.19 6.50
CA LEU A 27 -9.50 18.13 5.06
C LEU A 27 -10.91 17.61 4.72
N SER A 28 -11.76 17.43 5.73
CA SER A 28 -13.12 16.91 5.57
C SER A 28 -13.99 17.84 4.74
N GLU A 29 -13.77 19.16 4.83
CA GLU A 29 -14.43 20.17 4.00
C GLU A 29 -14.12 19.99 2.50
N PHE A 30 -12.90 19.55 2.18
CA PHE A 30 -12.48 19.20 0.83
C PHE A 30 -12.85 17.76 0.45
N GLY A 31 -13.64 17.04 1.25
CA GLY A 31 -14.08 15.67 0.97
C GLY A 31 -13.08 14.57 1.32
N LEU A 32 -11.90 14.90 1.88
CA LEU A 32 -10.93 13.92 2.36
C LEU A 32 -11.16 13.59 3.83
N LYS A 33 -11.80 12.44 4.06
CA LYS A 33 -12.00 11.91 5.41
C LYS A 33 -10.77 11.15 5.88
N ARG A 34 -10.28 11.49 7.07
CA ARG A 34 -9.21 10.74 7.73
C ARG A 34 -9.71 9.33 8.07
N PRO A 35 -8.93 8.26 7.80
CA PRO A 35 -9.29 6.91 8.20
C PRO A 35 -9.38 6.77 9.73
N ASN A 36 -10.29 5.91 10.20
CA ASN A 36 -10.46 5.60 11.64
C ASN A 36 -9.29 4.78 12.23
N ARG A 37 -8.38 4.29 11.37
CA ARG A 37 -7.23 3.49 11.77
C ARG A 37 -5.95 4.24 11.44
N VAL A 38 -4.97 4.09 12.33
CA VAL A 38 -3.68 4.76 12.25
C VAL A 38 -2.78 4.20 11.14
N PRO A 39 -1.91 5.02 10.53
CA PRO A 39 -1.28 4.72 9.23
C PRO A 39 -0.33 3.51 9.24
N PHE A 40 0.52 3.36 10.25
CA PHE A 40 1.47 2.25 10.31
C PHE A 40 0.82 0.94 10.74
N TYR A 41 -0.17 1.00 11.65
CA TYR A 41 -1.04 -0.16 11.90
C TYR A 41 -1.73 -0.63 10.62
N LEU A 42 -2.33 0.28 9.84
CA LEU A 42 -2.95 -0.05 8.56
C LEU A 42 -1.95 -0.67 7.58
N LYS A 43 -0.74 -0.11 7.52
CA LYS A 43 0.34 -0.66 6.69
C LYS A 43 0.68 -2.10 7.09
N LYS A 44 0.84 -2.37 8.39
CA LYS A 44 1.16 -3.71 8.90
C LYS A 44 0.02 -4.70 8.67
N ALA A 45 -1.22 -4.27 8.84
CA ALA A 45 -2.40 -5.13 8.73
C ALA A 45 -2.82 -5.41 7.28
N THR A 46 -2.67 -4.44 6.39
CA THR A 46 -3.24 -4.50 5.02
C THR A 46 -2.21 -4.37 3.90
N GLY A 47 -0.95 -4.05 4.24
CA GLY A 47 0.08 -3.72 3.25
C GLY A 47 -0.10 -2.34 2.60
N ARG A 48 -1.18 -1.60 2.89
CA ARG A 48 -1.45 -0.29 2.31
C ARG A 48 -0.62 0.79 2.99
N SER A 49 0.25 1.44 2.23
CA SER A 49 1.01 2.60 2.71
C SER A 49 0.13 3.84 2.78
N PRO A 50 0.36 4.75 3.75
CA PRO A 50 -0.21 6.09 3.67
C PRO A 50 0.31 6.80 2.42
N VAL A 51 -0.48 7.76 1.92
CA VAL A 51 -0.08 8.62 0.81
C VAL A 51 0.96 9.62 1.32
N PHE A 52 2.05 9.76 0.57
CA PHE A 52 3.02 10.83 0.77
C PHE A 52 2.57 12.03 -0.05
N ASP A 53 2.30 13.14 0.63
CA ASP A 53 1.97 14.38 -0.05
C ASP A 53 3.25 15.11 -0.48
N VAL A 54 3.24 15.61 -1.71
CA VAL A 54 4.32 16.42 -2.31
C VAL A 54 3.76 17.74 -2.86
N GLY A 55 2.66 18.24 -2.27
CA GLY A 55 1.93 19.45 -2.71
C GLY A 55 0.56 19.18 -3.35
N THR A 56 0.03 17.96 -3.24
CA THR A 56 -1.34 17.64 -3.69
C THR A 56 -2.37 18.27 -2.75
N ILE A 57 -2.10 18.26 -1.44
CA ILE A 57 -3.01 18.86 -0.46
C ILE A 57 -3.17 20.37 -0.70
N ASP A 58 -2.09 21.08 -1.02
CA ASP A 58 -2.16 22.52 -1.33
C ASP A 58 -2.99 22.78 -2.59
N LYS A 59 -2.83 21.95 -3.63
CA LYS A 59 -3.67 22.03 -4.84
C LYS A 59 -5.15 21.73 -4.55
N ILE A 60 -5.44 20.86 -3.60
CA ILE A 60 -6.82 20.59 -3.15
C ILE A 60 -7.38 21.81 -2.42
N LYS A 61 -6.61 22.40 -1.50
CA LYS A 61 -7.00 23.62 -0.77
C LYS A 61 -7.23 24.82 -1.69
N GLN A 62 -6.45 24.91 -2.78
CA GLN A 62 -6.60 25.95 -3.82
C GLN A 62 -7.68 25.61 -4.88
N GLU A 63 -8.46 24.54 -4.68
CA GLU A 63 -9.49 24.03 -5.61
C GLU A 63 -9.00 23.64 -7.02
N GLN A 64 -7.69 23.61 -7.27
CA GLN A 64 -7.12 23.13 -8.53
C GLN A 64 -7.35 21.62 -8.71
N VAL A 65 -7.48 20.88 -7.61
CA VAL A 65 -7.84 19.46 -7.59
C VAL A 65 -9.11 19.27 -6.76
N LYS A 66 -10.19 18.83 -7.39
CA LYS A 66 -11.48 18.60 -6.71
C LYS A 66 -11.66 17.13 -6.36
N VAL A 67 -11.88 16.86 -5.07
CA VAL A 67 -12.15 15.51 -4.57
C VAL A 67 -13.64 15.23 -4.73
N LEU A 68 -13.96 14.19 -5.47
CA LEU A 68 -15.34 13.78 -5.77
C LEU A 68 -15.67 12.45 -5.11
N ARG A 69 -16.95 12.16 -4.97
CA ARG A 69 -17.43 10.86 -4.47
C ARG A 69 -17.10 9.74 -5.44
N SER A 70 -17.32 8.49 -5.02
CA SER A 70 -17.09 7.33 -5.86
C SER A 70 -17.90 7.41 -7.16
N ILE A 71 -17.32 6.91 -8.25
CA ILE A 71 -18.00 6.81 -9.53
C ILE A 71 -19.09 5.73 -9.45
N LYS A 72 -20.32 6.07 -9.86
CA LYS A 72 -21.46 5.15 -9.97
C LYS A 72 -21.64 4.62 -11.39
N LYS A 73 -21.48 5.47 -12.40
CA LYS A 73 -21.63 5.09 -13.82
C LYS A 73 -20.86 6.03 -14.73
N ILE A 74 -20.26 5.48 -15.79
CA ILE A 74 -19.64 6.24 -16.88
C ILE A 74 -20.51 6.03 -18.13
N LYS A 75 -20.85 7.09 -18.87
CA LYS A 75 -21.60 7.04 -20.13
C LYS A 75 -21.03 8.10 -21.09
N GLY A 76 -20.25 7.65 -22.08
CA GLY A 76 -19.50 8.57 -22.94
C GLY A 76 -18.56 9.45 -22.11
N ASN A 77 -18.58 10.76 -22.35
CA ASN A 77 -17.83 11.75 -21.59
C ASN A 77 -18.49 12.14 -20.25
N TYR A 78 -19.66 11.60 -19.91
CA TYR A 78 -20.34 11.89 -18.64
C TYR A 78 -20.04 10.84 -17.57
N VAL A 79 -19.71 11.32 -16.38
CA VAL A 79 -19.52 10.51 -15.16
C VAL A 79 -20.58 10.87 -14.14
N LYS A 80 -21.33 9.88 -13.68
CA LYS A 80 -22.28 9.97 -12.56
C LYS A 80 -21.63 9.45 -11.28
N PHE A 81 -21.70 10.23 -10.22
CA PHE A 81 -21.14 9.90 -8.91
C PHE A 81 -22.20 9.31 -7.97
N THR A 82 -21.77 8.75 -6.84
CA THR A 82 -22.66 8.09 -5.87
C THR A 82 -23.60 9.05 -5.14
N ASP A 83 -23.27 10.34 -5.07
CA ASP A 83 -24.15 11.41 -4.57
C ASP A 83 -25.20 11.88 -5.61
N GLY A 84 -25.21 11.28 -6.80
CA GLY A 84 -26.15 11.61 -7.87
C GLY A 84 -25.66 12.70 -8.82
N THR A 85 -24.60 13.42 -8.47
CA THR A 85 -24.03 14.48 -9.33
C THR A 85 -23.49 13.89 -10.64
N ARG A 86 -23.46 14.74 -11.68
CA ARG A 86 -22.96 14.39 -13.01
C ARG A 86 -21.98 15.45 -13.49
N LYS A 87 -20.85 15.04 -14.04
CA LYS A 87 -19.84 15.93 -14.64
C LYS A 87 -19.32 15.34 -15.94
N GLN A 88 -18.82 16.21 -16.83
CA GLN A 88 -18.14 15.81 -18.04
C GLN A 88 -16.62 15.81 -17.83
N PHE A 89 -15.92 14.90 -18.49
CA PHE A 89 -14.46 14.81 -18.49
C PHE A 89 -13.96 14.46 -19.88
N ASP A 90 -12.89 15.11 -20.31
CA ASP A 90 -12.23 14.84 -21.59
C ASP A 90 -11.40 13.54 -21.54
N ALA A 91 -10.90 13.19 -20.36
CA ALA A 91 -10.10 12.00 -20.14
C ALA A 91 -10.38 11.36 -18.77
N LEU A 92 -10.19 10.04 -18.69
CA LEU A 92 -10.27 9.26 -17.45
C LEU A 92 -9.00 8.46 -17.26
N ILE A 93 -8.33 8.65 -16.12
CA ILE A 93 -7.12 7.92 -15.74
C ILE A 93 -7.46 6.96 -14.59
N PHE A 94 -7.37 5.66 -14.85
CA PHE A 94 -7.60 4.63 -13.83
C PHE A 94 -6.31 4.32 -13.04
N ALA A 95 -6.03 5.14 -12.02
CA ALA A 95 -4.93 4.91 -11.08
C ALA A 95 -5.32 3.89 -9.97
N THR A 96 -5.92 2.75 -10.34
CA THR A 96 -6.51 1.76 -9.42
C THR A 96 -5.53 0.68 -8.94
N GLY A 97 -4.24 0.84 -9.23
CA GLY A 97 -3.17 -0.06 -8.80
C GLY A 97 -2.96 -1.26 -9.73
N TYR A 98 -2.21 -2.26 -9.25
CA TYR A 98 -1.79 -3.42 -10.01
C TYR A 98 -2.24 -4.73 -9.34
N LYS A 99 -2.32 -5.81 -10.13
CA LYS A 99 -2.52 -7.18 -9.64
C LYS A 99 -1.31 -8.04 -9.99
N SER A 100 -0.90 -8.89 -9.06
CA SER A 100 0.18 -9.85 -9.29
C SER A 100 -0.23 -10.89 -10.34
N THR A 101 0.68 -11.25 -11.24
CA THR A 101 0.49 -12.29 -12.26
C THR A 101 1.20 -13.60 -11.91
N VAL A 102 1.81 -13.70 -10.73
CA VAL A 102 2.63 -14.85 -10.31
C VAL A 102 1.91 -16.19 -10.44
N THR A 103 0.61 -16.22 -10.12
CA THR A 103 -0.22 -17.43 -10.20
C THR A 103 -0.47 -17.92 -11.64
N LYS A 104 -0.15 -17.13 -12.66
CA LYS A 104 -0.30 -17.51 -14.07
C LYS A 104 0.91 -18.27 -14.61
N TRP A 105 2.10 -18.02 -14.08
CA TRP A 105 3.35 -18.58 -14.60
C TRP A 105 4.06 -19.49 -13.59
N LEU A 106 3.97 -19.18 -12.30
CA LEU A 106 4.49 -20.04 -11.25
C LEU A 106 3.41 -21.07 -10.88
N LYS A 107 3.64 -22.32 -11.28
CA LYS A 107 2.75 -23.46 -10.97
C LYS A 107 2.89 -23.96 -9.52
N ASP A 108 3.64 -23.24 -8.68
CA ASP A 108 3.78 -23.55 -7.27
C ASP A 108 2.58 -23.02 -6.48
N GLY A 109 1.70 -23.94 -6.10
CA GLY A 109 0.51 -23.64 -5.30
C GLY A 109 0.80 -23.41 -3.82
N VAL A 110 2.05 -23.48 -3.36
CA VAL A 110 2.38 -23.43 -1.93
C VAL A 110 2.72 -22.02 -1.46
N LEU A 111 3.56 -21.27 -2.21
CA LEU A 111 4.10 -20.00 -1.73
C LEU A 111 3.12 -18.82 -1.82
N PHE A 112 2.30 -18.76 -2.88
CA PHE A 112 1.38 -17.65 -3.15
C PHE A 112 -0.09 -18.05 -2.95
N ASN A 113 -0.90 -17.09 -2.51
CA ASN A 113 -2.36 -17.21 -2.46
C ASN A 113 -3.00 -16.86 -3.82
N VAL A 114 -4.33 -16.96 -3.90
CA VAL A 114 -5.11 -16.68 -5.12
C VAL A 114 -4.95 -15.25 -5.67
N HIS A 115 -4.48 -14.31 -4.84
CA HIS A 115 -4.21 -12.92 -5.23
C HIS A 115 -2.76 -12.70 -5.67
N GLY A 116 -1.94 -13.76 -5.71
CA GLY A 116 -0.52 -13.67 -6.03
C GLY A 116 0.31 -12.99 -4.96
N MET A 117 -0.15 -13.06 -3.70
CA MET A 117 0.55 -12.56 -2.51
C MET A 117 1.04 -13.74 -1.65
N PRO A 118 2.12 -13.61 -0.88
CA PRO A 118 2.62 -14.70 -0.03
C PRO A 118 1.57 -15.19 0.97
N LYS A 119 1.47 -16.51 1.15
CA LYS A 119 0.53 -17.09 2.15
C LYS A 119 0.98 -16.85 3.58
N LYS A 120 2.28 -17.01 3.83
CA LYS A 120 2.89 -16.73 5.14
C LYS A 120 2.97 -15.23 5.35
N ARG A 121 2.85 -14.79 6.61
CA ARG A 121 3.03 -13.39 6.99
C ARG A 121 4.49 -13.09 7.33
N SER A 122 4.85 -11.82 7.28
CA SER A 122 6.11 -11.33 7.83
C SER A 122 6.29 -11.76 9.28
N PRO A 123 7.49 -12.22 9.69
CA PRO A 123 8.76 -12.19 8.94
C PRO A 123 9.09 -13.47 8.13
N TYR A 124 8.16 -14.41 7.98
CA TYR A 124 8.43 -15.73 7.37
C TYR A 124 7.90 -15.87 5.94
N HIS A 125 7.44 -14.77 5.34
CA HIS A 125 6.81 -14.77 4.01
C HIS A 125 7.76 -15.04 2.85
N TRP A 126 9.06 -14.87 3.06
CA TRP A 126 10.08 -14.89 2.01
C TRP A 126 10.57 -16.30 1.64
N LYS A 127 10.31 -17.34 2.46
CA LYS A 127 10.80 -18.71 2.24
C LYS A 127 9.68 -19.69 1.87
N GLY A 128 9.81 -20.28 0.69
CA GLY A 128 8.99 -21.39 0.18
C GLY A 128 9.65 -22.75 0.39
N GLU A 129 9.11 -23.75 -0.31
CA GLU A 129 9.66 -25.11 -0.35
C GLU A 129 10.60 -25.28 -1.54
N LYS A 130 11.39 -26.36 -1.56
CA LYS A 130 12.25 -26.74 -2.70
C LYS A 130 13.17 -25.61 -3.19
N SER A 131 13.73 -24.84 -2.25
CA SER A 131 14.63 -23.70 -2.53
C SER A 131 13.98 -22.59 -3.37
N VAL A 132 12.66 -22.47 -3.35
CA VAL A 132 11.93 -21.33 -3.93
C VAL A 132 11.77 -20.23 -2.89
N TYR A 133 12.10 -19.01 -3.28
CA TYR A 133 12.01 -17.83 -2.42
C TYR A 133 11.12 -16.75 -3.03
N CYS A 134 10.60 -15.87 -2.16
CA CYS A 134 9.75 -14.75 -2.54
C CYS A 134 10.34 -13.44 -2.00
N VAL A 135 10.69 -12.52 -2.90
CA VAL A 135 11.18 -11.18 -2.55
C VAL A 135 10.22 -10.11 -3.07
N GLY A 136 9.77 -9.22 -2.19
CA GLY A 136 9.01 -8.03 -2.58
C GLY A 136 7.54 -8.22 -2.92
N PHE A 137 7.02 -9.43 -2.89
CA PHE A 137 5.58 -9.66 -3.09
C PHE A 137 4.72 -9.42 -1.84
N ALA A 138 5.30 -9.27 -0.64
CA ALA A 138 4.54 -9.05 0.60
C ALA A 138 4.17 -7.57 0.85
N SER A 139 4.35 -6.69 -0.14
CA SER A 139 4.19 -5.24 -0.02
C SER A 139 4.95 -4.59 1.16
N PRO A 140 6.17 -5.02 1.56
CA PRO A 140 6.80 -4.50 2.76
C PRO A 140 7.54 -3.17 2.52
N GLY A 141 7.51 -2.66 1.27
CA GLY A 141 8.28 -1.49 0.82
C GLY A 141 9.75 -1.82 0.60
N LEU A 142 10.54 -0.83 0.16
CA LEU A 142 11.97 -1.02 -0.18
C LEU A 142 12.79 -1.60 0.97
N PHE A 143 12.53 -1.15 2.20
CA PHE A 143 13.22 -1.65 3.39
C PHE A 143 12.94 -3.14 3.62
N GLY A 144 11.69 -3.56 3.49
CA GLY A 144 11.34 -4.97 3.63
C GLY A 144 11.88 -5.84 2.51
N ILE A 145 11.92 -5.34 1.28
CA ILE A 145 12.57 -6.01 0.14
C ILE A 145 14.04 -6.28 0.46
N SER A 146 14.76 -5.29 1.00
CA SER A 146 16.15 -5.45 1.40
C SER A 146 16.32 -6.49 2.51
N SER A 147 15.42 -6.50 3.50
CA SER A 147 15.43 -7.50 4.57
C SER A 147 15.19 -8.91 4.02
N ASP A 148 14.21 -9.08 3.13
CA ASP A 148 13.90 -10.37 2.51
C ASP A 148 15.10 -10.88 1.71
N ALA A 149 15.73 -10.02 0.90
CA ALA A 149 16.90 -10.36 0.10
C ALA A 149 18.08 -10.84 0.96
N LYS A 150 18.35 -10.17 2.09
CA LYS A 150 19.41 -10.59 3.03
C LYS A 150 19.11 -11.94 3.65
N ASN A 151 17.89 -12.15 4.14
CA ASN A 151 17.49 -13.43 4.73
C ASN A 151 17.63 -14.59 3.72
N ILE A 152 17.28 -14.36 2.46
CA ILE A 152 17.43 -15.36 1.39
C ILE A 152 18.90 -15.65 1.10
N ALA A 153 19.73 -14.62 1.00
CA ALA A 153 21.17 -14.80 0.78
C ALA A 153 21.82 -15.62 1.91
N GLU A 154 21.46 -15.33 3.16
CA GLU A 154 21.92 -16.10 4.33
C GLU A 154 21.44 -17.55 4.28
N ASP A 155 20.18 -17.80 3.90
CA ASP A 155 19.62 -19.14 3.79
C ASP A 155 20.29 -19.96 2.70
N ILE A 156 20.51 -19.36 1.52
CA ILE A 156 21.25 -19.99 0.41
C ILE A 156 22.68 -20.31 0.85
N ASN A 157 23.37 -19.37 1.50
CA ASN A 157 24.73 -19.60 1.98
C ASN A 157 24.79 -20.77 2.98
N ARG A 158 23.83 -20.87 3.90
CA ARG A 158 23.74 -22.01 4.83
C ARG A 158 23.54 -23.34 4.10
N ILE A 159 22.68 -23.37 3.07
CA ILE A 159 22.45 -24.58 2.28
C ILE A 159 23.74 -24.99 1.56
N LEU A 160 24.45 -24.04 0.94
CA LEU A 160 25.70 -24.32 0.21
C LEU A 160 26.84 -24.77 1.13
N MET A 161 26.90 -24.29 2.38
CA MET A 161 27.92 -24.69 3.36
C MET A 161 27.64 -26.06 4.01
N HIS A 162 26.48 -26.65 3.78
CA HIS A 162 26.08 -27.96 4.30
C HIS A 162 25.95 -29.04 3.21
N ILE A 163 26.41 -28.73 1.99
CA ILE A 163 26.62 -29.66 0.88
C ILE A 163 28.12 -29.94 0.79
#